data_AF-A0A5N7MMX9-F1
#
_entry.id   AF-A0A5N7MMX9-F1
#
_cell.length_a   1.000
_cell.length_b   1.000
_cell.length_c   1.000
_cell.angle_alpha   90.00
_cell.angle_beta   90.00
_cell.angle_gamma   90.00
#
_symmetry.space_group_name_H-M   'P 1'
#
loop_
_entity.id
_entity.type
_entity.pdbx_description
1 polymer ?
#
loop_
_entity_poly.entity_id
_entity_poly.type
_entity_poly.pdbx_seq_one_letter_code
_entity_poly.pdbx_strand_id
1 'polypeptide(L)'
;MPRNDTDAPMTEAGTPNSLTSSEEIMLDSEEKAQISMNSSIITPTVKRQRYSGDHETSSSGSSSPTRDLLNEMANLKLGNAIADDAYLLCKPGEKRGEGLEVLSRRQYIEKYGQPTADTFKNRSLLFNASLVGRDSKSFYPPPVLINRIPIPLTLENSSAKARYKGYEFKELTSKLEVPSRIYSEGNYKPSETQKSYMTPGGIRKQEAIYDNALLAGALNPDYIVMKGSDVIDAGWRKKGDKFTNKSVVDVEQSYGEGAKLILKSSTHAYTSTDCLREYGENEPDKRFGDYVGEKRTFNASLNPVVCLVGEHYISVKHTLDKYPNSATAKALVSGEAWRNVRVVSSTGNAWITPEYAMKQAPQETIRHLEDAGLNKSIAAPHVRSYEEAQKVGATMPAVAVPIQTVRHGPPDHGVDVLSQYSKEEIMIASRDKNGERTGNARTLASYAYKREPLPQDAADVLGVASDVYSRSAAHGGRAQYDERGRGKQSTGIA
;
A
#
# COMPACT_ATOMS: atom_id res chain seq x y z
N MET A 1 68.85 -5.78 -40.03
CA MET A 1 69.72 -5.60 -38.86
C MET A 1 69.04 -4.64 -37.90
N PRO A 2 69.10 -4.85 -36.57
CA PRO A 2 68.74 -6.02 -35.75
C PRO A 2 67.46 -5.70 -34.92
N ARG A 3 66.52 -6.63 -34.67
CA ARG A 3 66.49 -7.75 -33.70
C ARG A 3 66.52 -7.35 -32.21
N ASN A 4 65.46 -7.70 -31.47
CA ASN A 4 65.42 -8.78 -30.46
C ASN A 4 64.01 -8.75 -29.82
N ASP A 5 63.17 -9.78 -29.99
CA ASP A 5 63.22 -11.11 -29.35
C ASP A 5 62.84 -11.05 -27.86
N THR A 6 61.67 -11.58 -27.49
CA THR A 6 61.55 -12.85 -26.71
C THR A 6 60.09 -13.15 -26.33
N ASP A 7 59.57 -14.20 -26.97
CA ASP A 7 59.05 -15.43 -26.36
C ASP A 7 57.94 -15.38 -25.29
N ALA A 8 56.75 -15.83 -25.73
CA ALA A 8 55.82 -16.70 -24.97
C ALA A 8 56.46 -18.12 -24.78
N PRO A 9 55.84 -19.19 -24.20
CA PRO A 9 54.41 -19.42 -23.94
C PRO A 9 54.09 -20.39 -22.73
N MET A 10 52.83 -20.88 -22.70
CA MET A 10 52.35 -22.20 -22.17
C MET A 10 51.97 -22.29 -20.67
N THR A 11 50.67 -22.41 -20.32
CA THR A 11 49.83 -23.65 -20.13
C THR A 11 50.39 -24.58 -19.03
N GLU A 12 49.65 -24.98 -17.99
CA GLU A 12 48.56 -25.98 -17.94
C GLU A 12 47.96 -26.06 -16.51
N ALA A 13 46.63 -26.27 -16.41
CA ALA A 13 45.94 -27.44 -15.80
C ALA A 13 45.85 -27.55 -14.27
N GLY A 14 44.63 -27.82 -13.77
CA GLY A 14 44.41 -28.26 -12.39
C GLY A 14 42.99 -28.07 -11.84
N THR A 15 42.04 -28.90 -12.28
CA THR A 15 40.90 -29.37 -11.44
C THR A 15 41.21 -30.79 -10.95
N PRO A 16 40.47 -31.41 -10.01
CA PRO A 16 39.68 -30.94 -8.86
C PRO A 16 40.13 -31.64 -7.55
N ASN A 17 39.56 -31.32 -6.38
CA ASN A 17 39.52 -32.29 -5.28
C ASN A 17 38.31 -32.08 -4.35
N SER A 18 37.49 -33.12 -4.31
CA SER A 18 36.50 -33.46 -3.29
C SER A 18 37.15 -34.09 -2.05
N LEU A 19 36.49 -34.03 -0.89
CA LEU A 19 36.37 -35.04 0.19
C LEU A 19 36.02 -34.30 1.51
N THR A 20 34.77 -34.34 1.98
CA THR A 20 34.18 -35.27 2.98
C THR A 20 34.63 -35.09 4.43
N SER A 21 33.67 -34.82 5.31
CA SER A 21 33.42 -35.38 6.67
C SER A 21 32.61 -34.32 7.44
N SER A 22 31.34 -34.53 7.76
CA SER A 22 30.80 -35.43 8.80
C SER A 22 31.24 -35.02 10.20
N GLU A 23 30.41 -34.24 10.89
CA GLU A 23 30.31 -34.29 12.35
C GLU A 23 28.83 -34.31 12.76
N GLU A 24 28.44 -35.49 13.23
CA GLU A 24 27.28 -35.75 14.06
C GLU A 24 27.36 -34.96 15.37
N ILE A 25 26.23 -34.40 15.79
CA ILE A 25 25.95 -34.23 17.22
C ILE A 25 24.55 -34.80 17.47
N MET A 26 24.53 -36.08 17.87
CA MET A 26 23.48 -36.64 18.70
C MET A 26 23.73 -36.24 20.15
N LEU A 27 22.68 -35.88 20.88
CA LEU A 27 22.52 -36.21 22.31
C LEU A 27 21.02 -36.24 22.65
N ASP A 28 20.56 -37.49 22.83
CA ASP A 28 19.57 -38.07 23.74
C ASP A 28 18.48 -37.22 24.44
N SER A 29 17.19 -37.60 24.40
CA SER A 29 16.51 -38.70 25.17
C SER A 29 16.51 -38.36 26.68
N GLU A 30 15.44 -38.27 27.48
CA GLU A 30 14.14 -38.93 27.60
C GLU A 30 13.37 -38.19 28.73
N GLU A 31 12.03 -38.10 28.69
CA GLU A 31 11.21 -38.51 29.85
C GLU A 31 9.72 -38.67 29.48
N LYS A 32 9.17 -39.82 29.88
CA LYS A 32 7.78 -40.27 29.70
C LYS A 32 6.90 -39.78 30.86
N ALA A 33 5.61 -39.57 30.61
CA ALA A 33 4.56 -40.10 31.50
C ALA A 33 3.18 -40.13 30.83
N GLN A 34 2.59 -41.33 30.86
CA GLN A 34 1.19 -41.64 30.56
C GLN A 34 0.26 -41.04 31.61
N ILE A 35 -0.92 -40.54 31.22
CA ILE A 35 -2.17 -40.76 31.97
C ILE A 35 -3.31 -40.98 30.97
N SER A 36 -3.72 -42.25 30.90
CA SER A 36 -5.05 -42.69 30.46
C SER A 36 -6.01 -42.49 31.63
N MET A 37 -7.12 -41.78 31.43
CA MET A 37 -8.34 -42.01 32.21
C MET A 37 -9.60 -41.80 31.37
N ASN A 38 -10.34 -42.89 31.25
CA ASN A 38 -11.74 -42.98 30.88
C ASN A 38 -12.59 -42.00 31.71
N SER A 39 -13.48 -41.28 31.06
CA SER A 39 -14.78 -40.95 31.66
C SER A 39 -15.81 -40.75 30.55
N SER A 40 -16.60 -41.81 30.35
CA SER A 40 -17.95 -41.74 29.81
C SER A 40 -18.77 -40.81 30.70
N ILE A 41 -19.57 -39.89 30.14
CA ILE A 41 -20.83 -39.42 30.72
C ILE A 41 -21.63 -38.61 29.67
N ILE A 42 -22.73 -39.23 29.26
CA ILE A 42 -24.09 -38.68 29.12
C ILE A 42 -24.32 -37.51 28.15
N THR A 43 -24.84 -37.89 26.99
CA THR A 43 -25.66 -37.08 26.09
C THR A 43 -26.94 -36.57 26.79
N PRO A 44 -27.26 -35.27 26.77
CA PRO A 44 -28.63 -34.82 26.96
C PRO A 44 -29.30 -34.63 25.60
N THR A 45 -30.20 -35.57 25.30
CA THR A 45 -31.19 -35.48 24.22
C THR A 45 -32.16 -34.34 24.52
N VAL A 46 -31.93 -33.15 23.94
CA VAL A 46 -32.93 -32.08 23.97
C VAL A 46 -33.91 -32.29 22.83
N LYS A 47 -35.10 -32.81 23.18
CA LYS A 47 -36.27 -32.86 22.30
C LYS A 47 -36.60 -31.45 21.82
N ARG A 48 -36.51 -31.20 20.52
CA ARG A 48 -37.14 -30.05 19.86
C ARG A 48 -38.66 -30.16 20.03
N GLN A 49 -39.25 -29.31 20.87
CA GLN A 49 -40.67 -29.01 20.79
C GLN A 49 -40.94 -28.29 19.47
N ARG A 50 -41.80 -28.86 18.63
CA ARG A 50 -42.42 -28.17 17.51
C ARG A 50 -43.43 -27.18 18.10
N TYR A 51 -43.15 -25.89 17.97
CA TYR A 51 -44.18 -24.86 18.03
C TYR A 51 -44.72 -24.71 16.60
N SER A 52 -45.88 -25.32 16.36
CA SER A 52 -46.81 -24.94 15.30
C SER A 52 -47.54 -23.68 15.76
N GLY A 53 -47.22 -22.56 15.14
CA GLY A 53 -47.90 -21.29 15.33
C GLY A 53 -48.20 -20.72 13.96
N ASP A 54 -49.36 -21.09 13.41
CA ASP A 54 -49.98 -20.43 12.28
C ASP A 54 -50.33 -19.01 12.71
N HIS A 55 -49.61 -18.03 12.17
CA HIS A 55 -50.10 -16.67 12.06
C HIS A 55 -49.62 -16.08 10.75
N GLU A 56 -50.49 -16.19 9.75
CA GLU A 56 -50.51 -15.31 8.59
C GLU A 56 -50.61 -13.87 9.08
N THR A 57 -49.49 -13.16 9.04
CA THR A 57 -49.48 -11.71 9.04
C THR A 57 -48.69 -11.26 7.83
N SER A 58 -49.43 -10.63 6.92
CA SER A 58 -48.97 -9.94 5.72
C SER A 58 -48.02 -8.81 6.09
N SER A 59 -46.72 -9.13 6.21
CA SER A 59 -45.67 -8.12 6.30
C SER A 59 -45.16 -7.77 4.91
N SER A 60 -45.40 -6.52 4.52
CA SER A 60 -44.72 -5.80 3.44
C SER A 60 -43.24 -6.19 3.36
N GLY A 61 -42.80 -6.68 2.19
CA GLY A 61 -41.47 -7.22 1.95
C GLY A 61 -40.37 -6.20 2.24
N SER A 62 -39.79 -6.28 3.43
CA SER A 62 -38.42 -5.86 3.67
C SER A 62 -37.51 -6.83 2.91
N SER A 63 -37.02 -6.42 1.75
CA SER A 63 -35.93 -7.14 1.10
C SER A 63 -34.76 -7.11 2.06
N SER A 64 -34.35 -8.29 2.53
CA SER A 64 -33.08 -8.39 3.24
C SER A 64 -31.99 -7.89 2.29
N PRO A 65 -31.00 -7.10 2.75
CA PRO A 65 -29.81 -6.78 1.97
C PRO A 65 -29.12 -8.02 1.39
N THR A 66 -29.31 -9.17 2.03
CA THR A 66 -28.89 -10.49 1.54
C THR A 66 -29.61 -10.88 0.24
N ARG A 67 -30.93 -10.65 0.15
CA ARG A 67 -31.71 -10.96 -1.06
C ARG A 67 -31.35 -10.02 -2.21
N ASP A 68 -31.04 -8.76 -1.91
CA ASP A 68 -30.63 -7.78 -2.93
C ASP A 68 -29.21 -8.06 -3.44
N LEU A 69 -28.27 -8.42 -2.57
CA LEU A 69 -26.92 -8.84 -2.98
C LEU A 69 -26.95 -10.17 -3.77
N LEU A 70 -27.76 -11.13 -3.34
CA LEU A 70 -27.95 -12.39 -4.07
C LEU A 70 -28.68 -12.19 -5.40
N ASN A 71 -29.60 -11.22 -5.50
CA ASN A 71 -30.27 -10.84 -6.75
C ASN A 71 -29.33 -10.05 -7.67
N GLU A 72 -28.48 -9.16 -7.15
CA GLU A 72 -27.39 -8.53 -7.91
C GLU A 72 -26.40 -9.57 -8.43
N MET A 73 -26.08 -10.60 -7.63
CA MET A 73 -25.30 -11.75 -8.07
C MET A 73 -26.02 -12.64 -9.08
N ALA A 74 -27.36 -12.75 -9.02
CA ALA A 74 -28.15 -13.41 -10.06
C ALA A 74 -28.12 -12.61 -11.37
N ASN A 75 -28.02 -11.28 -11.27
CA ASN A 75 -27.94 -10.33 -12.38
C ASN A 75 -26.52 -10.13 -12.95
N LEU A 76 -25.47 -10.63 -12.27
CA LEU A 76 -24.14 -10.85 -12.84
C LEU A 76 -24.21 -12.01 -13.87
N LYS A 77 -24.98 -11.83 -14.95
CA LYS A 77 -25.21 -12.79 -16.05
C LYS A 77 -25.06 -14.26 -15.61
N LEU A 78 -25.87 -14.69 -14.65
CA LEU A 78 -25.93 -16.11 -14.26
C LEU A 78 -26.78 -16.88 -15.29
N GLY A 79 -26.38 -16.83 -16.56
CA GLY A 79 -26.89 -17.75 -17.56
C GLY A 79 -26.17 -19.08 -17.40
N ASN A 80 -26.50 -19.88 -16.38
CA ASN A 80 -25.96 -21.23 -16.13
C ASN A 80 -24.40 -21.40 -16.13
N ALA A 81 -23.62 -20.34 -16.31
CA ALA A 81 -22.18 -20.37 -16.45
C ALA A 81 -21.55 -19.36 -15.49
N ILE A 82 -20.67 -19.84 -14.60
CA ILE A 82 -19.80 -19.02 -13.76
C ILE A 82 -18.91 -18.18 -14.69
N ALA A 83 -18.84 -16.87 -14.47
CA ALA A 83 -18.02 -15.97 -15.27
C ALA A 83 -16.56 -16.45 -15.36
N ASP A 84 -15.96 -16.27 -16.54
CA ASP A 84 -14.60 -16.75 -16.87
C ASP A 84 -13.50 -16.15 -15.98
N ASP A 85 -13.76 -14.97 -15.42
CA ASP A 85 -12.90 -14.20 -14.56
C ASP A 85 -13.39 -14.16 -13.10
N ALA A 86 -14.35 -15.02 -12.72
CA ALA A 86 -14.88 -15.07 -11.36
C ALA A 86 -13.79 -15.29 -10.30
N TYR A 87 -12.74 -16.02 -10.66
CA TYR A 87 -11.52 -16.14 -9.87
C TYR A 87 -10.29 -16.40 -10.75
N LEU A 88 -9.12 -16.15 -10.17
CA LEU A 88 -7.82 -16.53 -10.70
C LEU A 88 -7.20 -17.62 -9.81
N LEU A 89 -6.47 -18.54 -10.43
CA LEU A 89 -5.65 -19.55 -9.74
C LEU A 89 -4.18 -19.21 -9.92
N CYS A 90 -3.48 -19.02 -8.81
CA CYS A 90 -2.07 -18.67 -8.77
C CYS A 90 -1.26 -19.82 -8.18
N LYS A 91 -0.33 -20.37 -8.95
CA LYS A 91 0.76 -21.21 -8.46
C LYS A 91 1.97 -20.30 -8.27
N PRO A 92 2.30 -19.88 -7.03
CA PRO A 92 3.51 -19.11 -6.81
C PRO A 92 4.72 -19.98 -7.13
N GLY A 93 5.66 -19.44 -7.90
CA GLY A 93 6.91 -20.13 -8.19
C GLY A 93 7.71 -20.41 -6.91
N GLU A 94 8.24 -21.62 -6.78
CA GLU A 94 9.09 -22.03 -5.64
C GLU A 94 10.44 -21.31 -5.66
N LYS A 95 10.90 -20.91 -6.85
CA LYS A 95 12.16 -20.19 -7.09
C LYS A 95 11.96 -19.04 -8.06
N ARG A 96 12.98 -18.19 -8.17
CA ARG A 96 13.00 -16.99 -9.01
C ARG A 96 12.69 -17.33 -10.48
N GLY A 97 11.46 -17.06 -10.92
CA GLY A 97 11.05 -17.19 -12.32
C GLY A 97 10.71 -18.61 -12.77
N GLU A 98 10.80 -19.60 -11.88
CA GLU A 98 10.44 -20.98 -12.18
C GLU A 98 9.05 -21.30 -11.61
N GLY A 99 8.14 -21.74 -12.48
CA GLY A 99 6.85 -22.28 -12.07
C GLY A 99 5.81 -21.28 -11.56
N LEU A 100 6.05 -19.96 -11.66
CA LEU A 100 4.98 -18.97 -11.47
C LEU A 100 3.96 -19.14 -12.59
N GLU A 101 2.71 -19.34 -12.21
CA GLU A 101 1.60 -19.40 -13.15
C GLU A 101 0.36 -18.76 -12.52
N VAL A 102 -0.22 -17.80 -13.22
CA VAL A 102 -1.50 -17.19 -12.86
C VAL A 102 -2.43 -17.36 -14.06
N LEU A 103 -3.57 -18.00 -13.84
CA LEU A 103 -4.56 -18.27 -14.88
C LEU A 103 -5.93 -17.80 -14.42
N SER A 104 -6.71 -17.21 -15.33
CA SER A 104 -8.16 -17.09 -15.12
C SER A 104 -8.81 -18.47 -15.05
N ARG A 105 -10.03 -18.55 -14.52
CA ARG A 105 -10.78 -19.80 -14.47
C ARG A 105 -10.87 -20.46 -15.85
N ARG A 106 -11.21 -19.68 -16.89
CA ARG A 106 -11.30 -20.18 -18.26
C ARG A 106 -9.96 -20.73 -18.75
N GLN A 107 -8.87 -19.96 -18.62
CA GLN A 107 -7.53 -20.40 -19.05
C GLN A 107 -7.08 -21.66 -18.31
N TYR A 108 -7.43 -21.80 -17.02
CA TYR A 108 -7.15 -23.01 -16.27
C TYR A 108 -7.94 -24.20 -16.82
N ILE A 109 -9.24 -24.05 -17.05
CA ILE A 109 -10.11 -25.12 -17.58
C ILE A 109 -9.65 -25.57 -18.96
N GLU A 110 -9.32 -24.63 -19.84
CA GLU A 110 -8.81 -24.94 -21.17
C GLU A 110 -7.49 -25.73 -21.13
N LYS A 111 -6.62 -25.44 -20.15
CA LYS A 111 -5.30 -26.06 -20.04
C LYS A 111 -5.28 -27.36 -19.24
N TYR A 112 -6.08 -27.46 -18.19
CA TYR A 112 -6.01 -28.53 -17.17
C TYR A 112 -7.34 -29.22 -16.89
N GLY A 113 -8.44 -28.75 -17.47
CA GLY A 113 -9.79 -29.19 -17.12
C GLY A 113 -10.32 -28.56 -15.82
N GLN A 114 -11.43 -29.10 -15.31
CA GLN A 114 -12.08 -28.54 -14.13
C GLN A 114 -11.17 -28.59 -12.89
N PRO A 115 -11.05 -27.49 -12.12
CA PRO A 115 -10.32 -27.50 -10.85
C PRO A 115 -10.87 -28.54 -9.88
N THR A 116 -9.99 -29.26 -9.21
CA THR A 116 -10.36 -30.23 -8.17
C THR A 116 -10.12 -29.64 -6.78
N ALA A 117 -10.60 -30.31 -5.73
CA ALA A 117 -10.29 -29.90 -4.36
C ALA A 117 -8.77 -29.79 -4.09
N ASP A 118 -7.96 -30.66 -4.71
CA ASP A 118 -6.51 -30.63 -4.57
C ASP A 118 -5.87 -29.48 -5.35
N THR A 119 -6.50 -29.02 -6.45
CA THR A 119 -6.10 -27.77 -7.11
C THR A 119 -6.15 -26.60 -6.12
N PHE A 120 -7.24 -26.47 -5.36
CA PHE A 120 -7.45 -25.36 -4.43
C PHE A 120 -6.60 -25.45 -3.15
N LYS A 121 -6.09 -26.64 -2.80
CA LYS A 121 -5.11 -26.81 -1.69
C LYS A 121 -3.70 -26.35 -2.08
N ASN A 122 -3.33 -26.58 -3.34
CA ASN A 122 -1.96 -26.39 -3.82
C ASN A 122 -1.77 -25.11 -4.65
N ARG A 123 -2.83 -24.32 -4.83
CA ARG A 123 -2.79 -23.03 -5.50
C ARG A 123 -3.45 -21.96 -4.65
N SER A 124 -2.90 -20.76 -4.73
CA SER A 124 -3.56 -19.57 -4.19
C SER A 124 -4.76 -19.21 -5.05
N LEU A 125 -5.84 -18.78 -4.40
CA LEU A 125 -7.08 -18.39 -5.05
C LEU A 125 -7.29 -16.89 -4.90
N LEU A 126 -7.70 -16.22 -5.97
CA LEU A 126 -8.02 -14.81 -6.00
C LEU A 126 -9.42 -14.62 -6.56
N PHE A 127 -10.38 -14.21 -5.74
CA PHE A 127 -11.76 -13.95 -6.16
C PHE A 127 -11.90 -12.57 -6.79
N ASN A 128 -12.71 -12.47 -7.85
CA ASN A 128 -13.06 -11.18 -8.42
C ASN A 128 -13.80 -10.32 -7.38
N ALA A 129 -13.37 -9.08 -7.20
CA ALA A 129 -13.91 -8.19 -6.17
C ALA A 129 -15.36 -7.76 -6.47
N SER A 130 -15.84 -7.87 -7.72
CA SER A 130 -17.26 -7.66 -8.07
C SER A 130 -18.22 -8.57 -7.30
N LEU A 131 -17.77 -9.74 -6.84
CA LEU A 131 -18.57 -10.68 -6.04
C LEU A 131 -19.03 -10.10 -4.70
N VAL A 132 -18.43 -8.98 -4.25
CA VAL A 132 -18.82 -8.24 -3.04
C VAL A 132 -19.12 -6.77 -3.34
N GLY A 133 -19.57 -6.47 -4.57
CA GLY A 133 -19.99 -5.13 -4.99
C GLY A 133 -18.84 -4.13 -5.11
N ARG A 134 -17.65 -4.59 -5.51
CA ARG A 134 -16.45 -3.76 -5.72
C ARG A 134 -15.99 -3.77 -7.18
N ASP A 135 -14.87 -3.11 -7.44
CA ASP A 135 -14.26 -3.00 -8.78
C ASP A 135 -14.09 -4.38 -9.44
N SER A 136 -14.71 -4.58 -10.62
CA SER A 136 -14.72 -5.85 -11.34
C SER A 136 -13.37 -6.24 -11.95
N LYS A 137 -12.38 -5.33 -11.89
CA LYS A 137 -11.00 -5.57 -12.34
C LYS A 137 -10.03 -5.81 -11.17
N SER A 138 -10.53 -5.87 -9.94
CA SER A 138 -9.74 -6.11 -8.73
C SER A 138 -9.98 -7.53 -8.21
N PHE A 139 -9.02 -8.07 -7.46
CA PHE A 139 -9.11 -9.44 -6.94
C PHE A 139 -8.67 -9.54 -5.48
N TYR A 140 -9.36 -10.39 -4.71
CA TYR A 140 -9.10 -10.57 -3.29
C TYR A 140 -8.78 -12.03 -2.96
N PRO A 141 -7.70 -12.30 -2.19
CA PRO A 141 -7.53 -13.62 -1.61
C PRO A 141 -8.63 -13.89 -0.58
N PRO A 142 -8.94 -15.17 -0.29
CA PRO A 142 -10.03 -15.56 0.59
C PRO A 142 -10.11 -14.81 1.94
N PRO A 143 -9.00 -14.63 2.71
CA PRO A 143 -9.04 -13.92 3.99
C PRO A 143 -9.37 -12.43 3.85
N VAL A 144 -9.08 -11.82 2.69
CA VAL A 144 -9.47 -10.45 2.39
C VAL A 144 -10.93 -10.40 1.97
N LEU A 145 -11.37 -11.32 1.10
CA LEU A 145 -12.74 -11.35 0.59
C LEU A 145 -13.76 -11.48 1.73
N ILE A 146 -13.56 -12.45 2.64
CA ILE A 146 -14.48 -12.70 3.78
C ILE A 146 -14.64 -11.44 4.65
N ASN A 147 -13.58 -10.65 4.79
CA ASN A 147 -13.60 -9.41 5.54
C ASN A 147 -14.34 -8.26 4.82
N ARG A 148 -14.46 -8.35 3.49
CA ARG A 148 -15.13 -7.37 2.64
C ARG A 148 -16.61 -7.69 2.38
N ILE A 149 -17.11 -8.84 2.81
CA ILE A 149 -18.54 -9.18 2.76
C ILE A 149 -19.34 -8.10 3.51
N PRO A 150 -20.30 -7.42 2.86
CA PRO A 150 -21.16 -6.43 3.49
C PRO A 150 -21.96 -7.05 4.64
N ILE A 151 -21.98 -6.37 5.78
CA ILE A 151 -22.69 -6.83 6.98
C ILE A 151 -23.97 -6.00 7.12
N PRO A 152 -25.15 -6.62 7.28
CA PRO A 152 -26.38 -5.91 7.62
C PRO A 152 -26.22 -5.06 8.87
N LEU A 153 -26.72 -3.82 8.83
CA LEU A 153 -26.65 -2.88 9.96
C LEU A 153 -27.35 -3.40 11.22
N THR A 154 -28.30 -4.33 11.07
CA THR A 154 -29.06 -4.96 12.15
C THR A 154 -28.25 -5.95 12.99
N LEU A 155 -27.06 -6.35 12.54
CA LEU A 155 -26.17 -7.22 13.31
C LEU A 155 -25.24 -6.35 14.17
N GLU A 156 -25.43 -6.35 15.49
CA GLU A 156 -24.62 -5.53 16.40
C GLU A 156 -23.38 -6.27 16.96
N ASN A 157 -23.56 -7.52 17.42
CA ASN A 157 -22.52 -8.32 18.08
C ASN A 157 -21.48 -8.89 17.09
N SER A 158 -20.18 -8.75 17.42
CA SER A 158 -19.04 -9.28 16.67
C SER A 158 -19.12 -10.77 16.34
N SER A 159 -19.61 -11.62 17.26
CA SER A 159 -19.79 -13.05 17.04
C SER A 159 -20.86 -13.34 15.98
N ALA A 160 -21.95 -12.58 15.98
CA ALA A 160 -23.00 -12.71 14.96
C ALA A 160 -22.48 -12.25 13.58
N LYS A 161 -21.73 -11.15 13.55
CA LYS A 161 -21.05 -10.64 12.34
C LYS A 161 -20.08 -11.66 11.73
N ALA A 162 -19.27 -12.30 12.57
CA ALA A 162 -18.32 -13.32 12.13
C ALA A 162 -19.03 -14.56 11.57
N ARG A 163 -20.08 -15.05 12.24
CA ARG A 163 -20.91 -16.17 11.76
C ARG A 163 -21.59 -15.85 10.44
N TYR A 164 -22.14 -14.65 10.30
CA TYR A 164 -22.74 -14.17 9.05
C TYR A 164 -21.72 -14.17 7.90
N LYS A 165 -20.54 -13.57 8.09
CA LYS A 165 -19.47 -13.58 7.09
C LYS A 165 -19.04 -14.99 6.69
N GLY A 166 -18.91 -15.90 7.65
CA GLY A 166 -18.57 -17.30 7.36
C GLY A 166 -19.66 -18.02 6.56
N TYR A 167 -20.94 -17.75 6.85
CA TYR A 167 -22.07 -18.29 6.09
C TYR A 167 -22.08 -17.76 4.65
N GLU A 168 -22.03 -16.44 4.46
CA GLU A 168 -22.03 -15.80 3.14
C GLU A 168 -20.83 -16.25 2.29
N PHE A 169 -19.64 -16.34 2.90
CA PHE A 169 -18.46 -16.84 2.22
C PHE A 169 -18.65 -18.29 1.74
N LYS A 170 -19.29 -19.14 2.56
CA LYS A 170 -19.60 -20.52 2.19
C LYS A 170 -20.61 -20.60 1.04
N GLU A 171 -21.66 -19.79 1.07
CA GLU A 171 -22.65 -19.72 -0.01
C GLU A 171 -22.00 -19.26 -1.33
N LEU A 172 -21.20 -18.20 -1.27
CA LEU A 172 -20.46 -17.66 -2.42
C LEU A 172 -19.50 -18.69 -3.02
N THR A 173 -18.71 -19.36 -2.18
CA THR A 173 -17.77 -20.38 -2.66
C THR A 173 -18.47 -21.62 -3.20
N SER A 174 -19.61 -22.02 -2.61
CA SER A 174 -20.44 -23.12 -3.14
C SER A 174 -20.97 -22.82 -4.54
N LYS A 175 -21.41 -21.59 -4.82
CA LYS A 175 -21.87 -21.18 -6.16
C LYS A 175 -20.76 -21.17 -7.21
N LEU A 176 -19.51 -20.98 -6.77
CA LEU A 176 -18.33 -20.98 -7.62
C LEU A 176 -17.65 -22.35 -7.70
N GLU A 177 -18.24 -23.38 -7.08
CA GLU A 177 -17.67 -24.73 -6.97
C GLU A 177 -16.28 -24.75 -6.30
N VAL A 178 -16.04 -23.81 -5.39
CA VAL A 178 -14.80 -23.68 -4.61
C VAL A 178 -15.01 -24.30 -3.22
N PRO A 179 -14.09 -25.16 -2.72
CA PRO A 179 -14.19 -25.73 -1.39
C PRO A 179 -13.93 -24.69 -0.28
N SER A 180 -14.98 -24.32 0.45
CA SER A 180 -14.93 -23.25 1.47
C SER A 180 -14.06 -23.57 2.70
N ARG A 181 -13.91 -24.85 3.06
CA ARG A 181 -13.27 -25.31 4.31
C ARG A 181 -11.76 -25.10 4.37
N ILE A 182 -11.12 -24.80 3.24
CA ILE A 182 -9.66 -24.69 3.12
C ILE A 182 -9.17 -23.30 3.55
N TYR A 183 -10.07 -22.34 3.75
CA TYR A 183 -9.72 -20.92 3.93
C TYR A 183 -10.06 -20.35 5.32
N SER A 184 -10.30 -21.21 6.31
CA SER A 184 -10.76 -20.81 7.67
C SER A 184 -9.63 -20.61 8.69
N GLU A 185 -8.39 -20.42 8.23
CA GLU A 185 -7.23 -20.35 9.12
C GLU A 185 -6.97 -18.95 9.70
N GLY A 186 -6.26 -18.91 10.82
CA GLY A 186 -6.03 -17.71 11.59
C GLY A 186 -5.04 -16.75 10.94
N ASN A 187 -5.00 -15.54 11.48
CA ASN A 187 -3.94 -14.58 11.20
C ASN A 187 -3.54 -13.86 12.49
N TYR A 188 -2.33 -13.30 12.49
CA TYR A 188 -1.86 -12.43 13.55
C TYR A 188 -1.18 -11.18 12.98
N LYS A 189 -1.14 -10.12 13.80
CA LYS A 189 -0.48 -8.87 13.44
C LYS A 189 1.05 -9.04 13.55
N PRO A 190 1.83 -8.74 12.50
CA PRO A 190 3.27 -8.84 12.56
C PRO A 190 3.88 -7.79 13.50
N SER A 191 4.92 -8.18 14.22
CA SER A 191 5.84 -7.22 14.86
C SER A 191 6.59 -6.39 13.80
N GLU A 192 7.24 -5.27 14.17
CA GLU A 192 7.96 -4.41 13.21
C GLU A 192 9.01 -5.17 12.38
N THR A 193 9.71 -6.14 12.98
CA THR A 193 10.68 -6.99 12.28
C THR A 193 10.02 -7.98 11.32
N GLN A 194 8.78 -8.39 11.60
CA GLN A 194 8.01 -9.35 10.83
C GLN A 194 7.13 -8.71 9.74
N LYS A 195 7.04 -7.38 9.70
CA LYS A 195 6.34 -6.65 8.62
C LYS A 195 7.03 -6.78 7.27
N SER A 196 8.28 -7.26 7.24
CA SER A 196 9.02 -7.51 6.02
C SER A 196 9.22 -9.01 5.81
N TYR A 197 9.04 -9.47 4.58
CA TYR A 197 9.24 -10.88 4.21
C TYR A 197 9.92 -11.01 2.86
N MET A 198 10.63 -12.13 2.64
CA MET A 198 11.35 -12.39 1.40
C MET A 198 10.41 -13.01 0.36
N THR A 199 10.48 -12.52 -0.87
CA THR A 199 9.80 -13.07 -2.05
C THR A 199 10.80 -13.30 -3.19
N PRO A 200 10.43 -13.98 -4.28
CA PRO A 200 11.27 -14.05 -5.48
C PRO A 200 11.64 -12.67 -6.07
N GLY A 201 10.89 -11.62 -5.75
CA GLY A 201 11.17 -10.22 -6.11
C GLY A 201 12.01 -9.43 -5.11
N GLY A 202 12.45 -10.06 -4.02
CA GLY A 202 13.12 -9.42 -2.89
C GLY A 202 12.20 -9.16 -1.71
N ILE A 203 12.60 -8.23 -0.84
CA ILE A 203 11.88 -7.92 0.40
C ILE A 203 10.56 -7.19 0.09
N ARG A 204 9.46 -7.62 0.71
CA ARG A 204 8.12 -7.02 0.60
C ARG A 204 7.56 -6.75 1.98
N LYS A 205 6.60 -5.80 2.05
CA LYS A 205 5.86 -5.48 3.27
C LYS A 205 4.57 -6.28 3.36
N GLN A 206 4.19 -6.68 4.57
CA GLN A 206 2.93 -7.35 4.88
C GLN A 206 2.26 -6.76 6.13
N GLU A 207 0.93 -6.77 6.14
CA GLU A 207 0.11 -6.27 7.26
C GLU A 207 -0.40 -7.37 8.20
N ALA A 208 -0.38 -8.62 7.75
CA ALA A 208 -0.81 -9.78 8.51
C ALA A 208 0.07 -10.97 8.14
N ILE A 209 0.34 -11.84 9.12
CA ILE A 209 0.91 -13.16 8.88
C ILE A 209 -0.21 -14.17 9.03
N TYR A 210 -0.35 -15.03 8.02
CA TYR A 210 -1.37 -16.05 7.94
C TYR A 210 -0.74 -17.42 8.18
N ASP A 211 -1.46 -18.32 8.84
CA ASP A 211 -0.99 -19.68 9.10
C ASP A 211 -0.62 -20.40 7.79
N ASN A 212 -1.46 -20.23 6.75
CA ASN A 212 -1.18 -20.65 5.39
C ASN A 212 -0.95 -19.47 4.44
N ALA A 213 0.32 -19.08 4.30
CA ALA A 213 0.77 -17.99 3.44
C ALA A 213 0.39 -18.16 1.96
N LEU A 214 0.34 -19.41 1.45
CA LEU A 214 -0.06 -19.70 0.06
C LEU A 214 -1.53 -19.33 -0.17
N LEU A 215 -2.42 -19.88 0.65
CA LEU A 215 -3.87 -19.69 0.49
C LEU A 215 -4.31 -18.27 0.84
N ALA A 216 -3.56 -17.57 1.68
CA ALA A 216 -3.77 -16.15 1.96
C ALA A 216 -3.29 -15.21 0.84
N GLY A 217 -2.63 -15.73 -0.19
CA GLY A 217 -2.09 -14.95 -1.29
C GLY A 217 -0.79 -14.20 -0.97
N ALA A 218 -0.18 -14.46 0.18
CA ALA A 218 1.06 -13.80 0.61
C ALA A 218 2.21 -14.09 -0.36
N LEU A 219 2.23 -15.29 -0.95
CA LEU A 219 3.25 -15.74 -1.90
C LEU A 219 3.00 -15.32 -3.37
N ASN A 220 1.85 -14.70 -3.67
CA ASN A 220 1.49 -14.32 -5.04
C ASN A 220 2.38 -13.18 -5.61
N PRO A 221 2.48 -13.04 -6.95
CA PRO A 221 3.30 -12.02 -7.63
C PRO A 221 2.93 -10.58 -7.26
N ASP A 222 3.82 -9.62 -7.51
CA ASP A 222 3.54 -8.20 -7.24
C ASP A 222 2.48 -7.63 -8.20
N TYR A 223 2.50 -8.06 -9.46
CA TYR A 223 1.59 -7.61 -10.49
C TYR A 223 1.03 -8.77 -11.32
N ILE A 224 -0.19 -8.55 -11.81
CA ILE A 224 -0.84 -9.37 -12.84
C ILE A 224 -1.18 -8.44 -13.99
N VAL A 225 -0.97 -8.88 -15.23
CA VAL A 225 -1.35 -8.17 -16.44
C VAL A 225 -2.53 -8.89 -17.07
N MET A 226 -3.64 -8.18 -17.21
CA MET A 226 -4.86 -8.70 -17.83
C MET A 226 -5.16 -7.98 -19.13
N LYS A 227 -5.67 -8.71 -20.11
CA LYS A 227 -6.24 -8.17 -21.35
C LYS A 227 -7.65 -8.74 -21.51
N GLY A 228 -8.66 -7.92 -21.23
CA GLY A 228 -10.02 -8.42 -21.04
C GLY A 228 -10.11 -9.34 -19.80
N SER A 229 -10.65 -10.54 -19.98
CA SER A 229 -10.75 -11.59 -18.93
C SER A 229 -9.47 -12.41 -18.74
N ASP A 230 -8.47 -12.21 -19.59
CA ASP A 230 -7.35 -13.14 -19.72
C ASP A 230 -6.12 -12.62 -19.00
N VAL A 231 -5.46 -13.51 -18.26
CA VAL A 231 -4.14 -13.23 -17.70
C VAL A 231 -3.10 -13.48 -18.78
N ILE A 232 -2.37 -12.44 -19.16
CA ILE A 232 -1.34 -12.52 -20.22
C ILE A 232 0.09 -12.48 -19.66
N ASP A 233 0.29 -11.93 -18.47
CA ASP A 233 1.56 -11.99 -17.73
C ASP A 233 1.30 -11.80 -16.24
N ALA A 234 2.25 -12.23 -15.40
CA ALA A 234 2.28 -11.93 -13.98
C ALA A 234 3.73 -12.03 -13.49
N GLY A 235 4.10 -11.25 -12.48
CA GLY A 235 5.48 -11.29 -12.02
C GLY A 235 5.77 -10.51 -10.76
N TRP A 236 7.01 -10.65 -10.30
CA TRP A 236 7.57 -9.83 -9.23
C TRP A 236 8.47 -8.76 -9.83
N ARG A 237 8.29 -7.52 -9.38
CA ARG A 237 9.22 -6.43 -9.67
C ARG A 237 10.57 -6.73 -9.02
N LYS A 238 11.66 -6.37 -9.70
CA LYS A 238 13.02 -6.47 -9.18
C LYS A 238 13.77 -5.19 -9.52
N LYS A 239 14.67 -4.79 -8.62
CA LYS A 239 15.56 -3.66 -8.89
C LYS A 239 16.38 -3.96 -10.15
N GLY A 240 16.34 -3.08 -11.15
CA GLY A 240 17.02 -3.30 -12.42
C GLY A 240 16.29 -4.24 -13.40
N ASP A 241 15.00 -4.53 -13.20
CA ASP A 241 14.21 -5.28 -14.18
C ASP A 241 13.86 -4.45 -15.44
N LYS A 242 13.20 -5.09 -16.42
CA LYS A 242 12.76 -4.46 -17.67
C LYS A 242 11.77 -3.29 -17.51
N PHE A 243 11.27 -3.07 -16.29
CA PHE A 243 10.35 -1.99 -15.93
C PHE A 243 10.99 -0.90 -15.08
N THR A 244 12.30 -1.00 -14.82
CA THR A 244 13.04 0.03 -14.09
C THR A 244 12.80 1.40 -14.71
N ASN A 245 12.37 2.36 -13.90
CA ASN A 245 12.04 3.73 -14.30
C ASN A 245 10.91 3.86 -15.34
N LYS A 246 10.13 2.81 -15.64
CA LYS A 246 8.95 2.88 -16.51
C LYS A 246 7.68 3.18 -15.75
N SER A 247 6.82 4.03 -16.30
CA SER A 247 5.50 4.27 -15.69
C SER A 247 4.57 3.08 -15.86
N VAL A 248 3.54 3.01 -15.03
CA VAL A 248 2.49 2.00 -15.18
C VAL A 248 1.88 2.08 -16.57
N VAL A 249 1.69 3.29 -17.11
CA VAL A 249 1.19 3.49 -18.48
C VAL A 249 2.14 2.91 -19.53
N ASP A 250 3.44 3.19 -19.42
CA ASP A 250 4.45 2.63 -20.34
C ASP A 250 4.49 1.10 -20.28
N VAL A 251 4.31 0.55 -19.08
CA VAL A 251 4.28 -0.90 -18.89
C VAL A 251 3.01 -1.48 -19.51
N GLU A 252 1.82 -0.92 -19.25
CA GLU A 252 0.56 -1.34 -19.86
C GLU A 252 0.67 -1.32 -21.39
N GLN A 253 1.20 -0.24 -21.97
CA GLN A 253 1.42 -0.12 -23.42
C GLN A 253 2.38 -1.18 -23.97
N SER A 254 3.42 -1.56 -23.22
CA SER A 254 4.36 -2.60 -23.65
C SER A 254 3.75 -4.00 -23.80
N TYR A 255 2.59 -4.24 -23.18
CA TYR A 255 1.80 -5.46 -23.33
C TYR A 255 0.71 -5.36 -24.41
N GLY A 256 0.61 -4.21 -25.07
CA GLY A 256 -0.34 -3.93 -26.15
C GLY A 256 -1.65 -3.31 -25.68
N GLU A 257 -2.40 -2.77 -26.64
CA GLU A 257 -3.66 -2.07 -26.38
C GLU A 257 -4.65 -2.95 -25.60
N GLY A 258 -5.31 -2.33 -24.60
CA GLY A 258 -6.28 -2.97 -23.72
C GLY A 258 -5.66 -3.78 -22.57
N ALA A 259 -4.34 -3.92 -22.49
CA ALA A 259 -3.68 -4.52 -21.34
C ALA A 259 -3.73 -3.58 -20.13
N LYS A 260 -4.00 -4.15 -18.95
CA LYS A 260 -4.10 -3.43 -17.68
C LYS A 260 -3.30 -4.16 -16.61
N LEU A 261 -2.58 -3.38 -15.81
CA LEU A 261 -1.92 -3.91 -14.63
C LEU A 261 -2.91 -3.98 -13.46
N ILE A 262 -2.68 -4.97 -12.61
CA ILE A 262 -3.36 -5.15 -11.33
C ILE A 262 -2.29 -5.36 -10.29
N LEU A 263 -2.28 -4.52 -9.26
CA LEU A 263 -1.16 -4.37 -8.34
C LEU A 263 -1.52 -4.88 -6.94
N LYS A 264 -0.70 -5.80 -6.41
CA LYS A 264 -0.80 -6.36 -5.07
C LYS A 264 -0.50 -5.33 -3.97
N SER A 265 -1.28 -5.35 -2.90
CA SER A 265 -1.04 -4.55 -1.70
C SER A 265 -0.37 -5.36 -0.57
N SER A 266 0.02 -4.68 0.50
CA SER A 266 0.51 -5.28 1.75
C SER A 266 -0.51 -6.19 2.46
N THR A 267 -1.80 -6.05 2.16
CA THR A 267 -2.85 -6.99 2.60
C THR A 267 -3.05 -8.16 1.63
N HIS A 268 -2.22 -8.26 0.60
CA HIS A 268 -2.29 -9.23 -0.50
C HIS A 268 -3.50 -9.10 -1.43
N ALA A 269 -4.29 -8.02 -1.29
CA ALA A 269 -5.35 -7.68 -2.25
C ALA A 269 -4.76 -7.11 -3.54
N TYR A 270 -5.33 -7.45 -4.68
CA TYR A 270 -4.99 -6.92 -5.98
C TYR A 270 -5.97 -5.82 -6.37
N THR A 271 -5.46 -4.65 -6.71
CA THR A 271 -6.27 -3.51 -7.14
C THR A 271 -5.92 -3.13 -8.57
N SER A 272 -6.91 -2.92 -9.43
CA SER A 272 -6.70 -2.43 -10.78
C SER A 272 -6.07 -1.03 -10.77
N THR A 273 -5.25 -0.73 -11.78
CA THR A 273 -4.64 0.60 -11.91
C THR A 273 -5.69 1.69 -12.09
N ASP A 274 -6.79 1.42 -12.80
CA ASP A 274 -7.91 2.34 -12.96
C ASP A 274 -8.54 2.70 -11.59
N CYS A 275 -8.82 1.69 -10.75
CA CYS A 275 -9.34 1.92 -9.39
C CYS A 275 -8.32 2.65 -8.51
N LEU A 276 -7.01 2.42 -8.68
CA LEU A 276 -5.97 3.17 -7.96
C LEU A 276 -5.94 4.64 -8.34
N ARG A 277 -6.17 4.99 -9.61
CA ARG A 277 -6.24 6.39 -10.07
C ARG A 277 -7.38 7.16 -9.41
N GLU A 278 -8.48 6.50 -9.05
CA GLU A 278 -9.56 7.14 -8.27
C GLU A 278 -9.10 7.63 -6.88
N TYR A 279 -8.03 7.05 -6.32
CA TYR A 279 -7.42 7.52 -5.07
C TYR A 279 -6.34 8.59 -5.31
N GLY A 280 -5.80 8.68 -6.52
CA GLY A 280 -4.82 9.65 -6.95
C GLY A 280 -4.13 9.22 -8.24
N GLU A 281 -3.93 10.14 -9.18
CA GLU A 281 -3.45 9.83 -10.54
C GLU A 281 -2.12 9.05 -10.53
N ASN A 282 -1.24 9.36 -9.58
CA ASN A 282 0.08 8.74 -9.44
C ASN A 282 0.12 7.50 -8.51
N GLU A 283 -0.98 7.11 -7.89
CA GLU A 283 -1.01 5.96 -6.95
C GLU A 283 -0.64 4.61 -7.61
N PRO A 284 -1.02 4.31 -8.87
CA PRO A 284 -0.52 3.12 -9.55
C PRO A 284 1.01 3.10 -9.65
N ASP A 285 1.59 4.20 -10.11
CA ASP A 285 3.03 4.35 -10.30
C ASP A 285 3.81 4.25 -9.00
N LYS A 286 3.29 4.87 -7.93
CA LYS A 286 3.84 4.78 -6.59
C LYS A 286 3.85 3.34 -6.09
N ARG A 287 2.70 2.64 -6.14
CA ARG A 287 2.62 1.23 -5.71
C ARG A 287 3.55 0.34 -6.52
N PHE A 288 3.62 0.56 -7.84
CA PHE A 288 4.45 -0.21 -8.74
C PHE A 288 5.96 0.01 -8.49
N GLY A 289 6.37 1.24 -8.18
CA GLY A 289 7.75 1.58 -7.80
C GLY A 289 8.12 1.11 -6.38
N ASP A 290 7.18 1.17 -5.43
CA ASP A 290 7.39 0.79 -4.03
C ASP A 290 7.87 -0.66 -3.86
N TYR A 291 7.49 -1.58 -4.76
CA TYR A 291 7.96 -2.97 -4.72
C TYR A 291 9.49 -3.11 -4.78
N VAL A 292 10.16 -2.15 -5.41
CA VAL A 292 11.62 -2.18 -5.64
C VAL A 292 12.32 -0.97 -5.02
N GLY A 293 11.58 -0.16 -4.26
CA GLY A 293 12.09 1.09 -3.70
C GLY A 293 12.42 2.13 -4.78
N GLU A 294 11.81 2.01 -5.97
CA GLU A 294 11.83 3.07 -6.98
C GLU A 294 10.94 4.20 -6.48
N LYS A 295 11.54 5.10 -5.73
CA LYS A 295 10.86 6.32 -5.28
C LYS A 295 10.69 7.25 -6.49
N ARG A 296 9.50 7.20 -7.09
CA ARG A 296 8.99 8.30 -7.90
C ARG A 296 8.51 9.35 -6.91
N THR A 297 9.24 10.46 -6.79
CA THR A 297 8.83 11.59 -5.94
C THR A 297 7.40 11.99 -6.34
N PHE A 298 6.46 11.91 -5.39
CA PHE A 298 5.04 12.23 -5.59
C PHE A 298 4.85 13.57 -6.31
N ASN A 299 5.75 14.51 -6.04
CA ASN A 299 5.97 15.66 -6.88
C ASN A 299 7.48 15.85 -7.12
N ALA A 300 7.94 15.50 -8.34
CA ALA A 300 9.32 15.69 -8.76
C ALA A 300 9.71 17.17 -8.98
N SER A 301 8.73 18.07 -9.09
CA SER A 301 8.97 19.50 -9.26
C SER A 301 9.23 20.24 -7.95
N LEU A 302 8.95 19.61 -6.79
CA LEU A 302 9.27 20.22 -5.50
C LEU A 302 10.78 20.32 -5.31
N ASN A 303 11.23 21.53 -4.98
CA ASN A 303 12.62 21.75 -4.57
C ASN A 303 12.93 20.88 -3.33
N PRO A 304 13.98 20.03 -3.37
CA PRO A 304 14.26 19.10 -2.29
C PRO A 304 14.58 19.77 -0.95
N VAL A 305 15.22 20.94 -1.00
CA VAL A 305 15.53 21.75 0.18
C VAL A 305 15.19 23.20 -0.13
N VAL A 306 14.37 23.80 0.73
CA VAL A 306 13.92 25.19 0.61
C VAL A 306 14.20 25.94 1.92
N CYS A 307 14.39 27.25 1.82
CA CYS A 307 14.47 28.17 2.94
C CYS A 307 13.28 29.13 2.89
N LEU A 308 12.60 29.33 4.01
CA LEU A 308 11.53 30.30 4.13
C LEU A 308 12.12 31.71 4.34
N VAL A 309 11.83 32.61 3.41
CA VAL A 309 12.20 34.02 3.46
C VAL A 309 10.93 34.86 3.29
N GLY A 310 10.46 35.46 4.38
CA GLY A 310 9.12 36.05 4.43
C GLY A 310 8.06 34.99 4.20
N GLU A 311 7.15 35.23 3.25
CA GLU A 311 6.09 34.28 2.86
C GLU A 311 6.51 33.35 1.69
N HIS A 312 7.80 33.27 1.37
CA HIS A 312 8.27 32.53 0.19
C HIS A 312 9.21 31.40 0.56
N TYR A 313 9.02 30.25 -0.09
CA TYR A 313 9.98 29.15 -0.10
C TYR A 313 10.93 29.33 -1.27
N ILE A 314 12.22 29.47 -0.97
CA ILE A 314 13.27 29.66 -1.97
C ILE A 314 14.18 28.45 -1.95
N SER A 315 14.50 27.91 -3.13
CA SER A 315 15.46 26.81 -3.29
C SER A 315 16.80 27.16 -2.66
N VAL A 316 17.26 26.32 -1.72
CA VAL A 316 18.55 26.53 -1.04
C VAL A 316 19.69 26.42 -2.03
N LYS A 317 19.67 25.40 -2.89
CA LYS A 317 20.70 25.19 -3.91
C LYS A 317 20.85 26.43 -4.80
N HIS A 318 19.74 26.96 -5.29
CA HIS A 318 19.75 28.19 -6.09
C HIS A 318 20.35 29.38 -5.32
N THR A 319 20.01 29.51 -4.04
CA THR A 319 20.52 30.59 -3.17
C THR A 319 22.03 30.52 -3.01
N LEU A 320 22.58 29.32 -2.75
CA LEU A 320 24.02 29.13 -2.59
C LEU A 320 24.77 29.27 -3.93
N ASP A 321 24.21 28.76 -5.02
CA ASP A 321 24.85 28.79 -6.34
C ASP A 321 24.88 30.21 -6.95
N LYS A 322 23.82 31.00 -6.77
CA LYS A 322 23.67 32.32 -7.42
C LYS A 322 23.95 33.50 -6.50
N TYR A 323 23.73 33.35 -5.20
CA TYR A 323 23.85 34.44 -4.23
C TYR A 323 24.69 34.04 -3.00
N PRO A 324 25.91 33.48 -3.18
CA PRO A 324 26.71 32.90 -2.08
C PRO A 324 27.08 33.90 -0.99
N ASN A 325 27.14 35.19 -1.31
CA ASN A 325 27.53 36.25 -0.38
C ASN A 325 26.34 36.89 0.35
N SER A 326 25.11 36.49 0.05
CA SER A 326 23.91 36.99 0.73
C SER A 326 23.91 36.62 2.21
N ALA A 327 23.26 37.42 3.05
CA ALA A 327 23.11 37.11 4.48
C ALA A 327 22.45 35.74 4.69
N THR A 328 21.44 35.41 3.87
CA THR A 328 20.77 34.12 3.87
C THR A 328 21.72 32.97 3.53
N ALA A 329 22.54 33.09 2.48
CA ALA A 329 23.50 32.05 2.10
C ALA A 329 24.53 31.80 3.22
N LYS A 330 25.04 32.88 3.84
CA LYS A 330 25.98 32.77 4.97
C LYS A 330 25.35 32.06 6.17
N ALA A 331 24.11 32.40 6.53
CA ALA A 331 23.38 31.78 7.63
C ALA A 331 22.99 30.31 7.35
N LEU A 332 22.77 29.94 6.08
CA LEU A 332 22.53 28.57 5.66
C LEU A 332 23.80 27.71 5.79
N VAL A 333 24.94 28.23 5.34
CA VAL A 333 26.24 27.53 5.42
C VAL A 333 26.72 27.40 6.87
N SER A 334 26.49 28.41 7.72
CA SER A 334 26.83 28.37 9.15
C SER A 334 25.92 27.43 9.97
N GLY A 335 24.76 27.03 9.41
CA GLY A 335 23.75 26.23 10.09
C GLY A 335 22.83 27.04 11.01
N GLU A 336 23.00 28.36 11.10
CA GLU A 336 22.17 29.25 11.93
C GLU A 336 20.73 29.35 11.41
N ALA A 337 20.52 29.20 10.11
CA ALA A 337 19.21 29.30 9.46
C ALA A 337 18.35 28.03 9.58
N TRP A 338 18.70 27.06 10.45
CA TRP A 338 18.01 25.77 10.56
C TRP A 338 16.50 25.89 10.78
N ARG A 339 16.05 26.93 11.49
CA ARG A 339 14.63 27.21 11.75
C ARG A 339 13.82 27.47 10.48
N ASN A 340 14.46 28.05 9.46
CA ASN A 340 13.83 28.47 8.21
C ASN A 340 13.92 27.42 7.12
N VAL A 341 14.77 26.40 7.29
CA VAL A 341 14.96 25.36 6.28
C VAL A 341 13.85 24.32 6.36
N ARG A 342 13.39 23.85 5.20
CA ARG A 342 12.54 22.68 5.06
C ARG A 342 13.14 21.73 4.04
N VAL A 343 12.96 20.44 4.32
CA VAL A 343 13.37 19.35 3.44
C VAL A 343 12.11 18.66 2.94
N VAL A 344 12.12 18.25 1.68
CA VAL A 344 11.06 17.44 1.12
C VAL A 344 10.96 16.12 1.89
N SER A 345 9.76 15.75 2.29
CA SER A 345 9.49 14.45 2.91
C SER A 345 9.86 13.32 1.96
N SER A 346 10.15 12.14 2.49
CA SER A 346 10.46 10.94 1.69
C SER A 346 9.34 10.48 0.76
N THR A 347 8.12 10.93 1.02
CA THR A 347 6.93 10.71 0.18
C THR A 347 6.79 11.75 -0.92
N GLY A 348 7.60 12.81 -0.95
CA GLY A 348 7.56 13.85 -2.00
C GLY A 348 6.32 14.75 -1.97
N ASN A 349 5.56 14.77 -0.87
CA ASN A 349 4.28 15.49 -0.78
C ASN A 349 4.23 16.54 0.35
N ALA A 350 5.35 16.77 1.03
CA ALA A 350 5.44 17.72 2.12
C ALA A 350 6.83 18.34 2.23
N TRP A 351 6.87 19.56 2.74
CA TRP A 351 8.06 20.21 3.26
C TRP A 351 7.99 20.19 4.78
N ILE A 352 8.99 19.55 5.38
CA ILE A 352 9.08 19.32 6.82
C ILE A 352 10.40 19.84 7.38
N THR A 353 10.48 20.02 8.69
CA THR A 353 11.74 20.45 9.35
C THR A 353 12.86 19.41 9.14
N PRO A 354 14.13 19.83 9.00
CA PRO A 354 15.27 18.92 8.79
C PRO A 354 15.41 17.87 9.89
N GLU A 355 15.22 18.26 11.15
CA GLU A 355 15.26 17.34 12.30
C GLU A 355 14.20 16.22 12.16
N TYR A 356 12.98 16.58 11.77
CA TYR A 356 11.91 15.59 11.60
C TYR A 356 12.17 14.70 10.37
N ALA A 357 12.65 15.28 9.27
CA ALA A 357 13.04 14.51 8.07
C ALA A 357 14.14 13.49 8.38
N MET A 358 15.16 13.89 9.15
CA MET A 358 16.27 13.03 9.56
C MET A 358 15.81 11.82 10.38
N LYS A 359 14.79 11.99 11.25
CA LYS A 359 14.18 10.89 12.01
C LYS A 359 13.39 9.92 11.13
N GLN A 360 12.70 10.42 10.10
CA GLN A 360 11.82 9.60 9.26
C GLN A 360 12.58 8.88 8.12
N ALA A 361 13.54 9.55 7.50
CA ALA A 361 14.28 9.05 6.34
C ALA A 361 15.72 9.62 6.34
N PRO A 362 16.62 9.09 7.20
CA PRO A 362 17.93 9.69 7.43
C PRO A 362 18.80 9.74 6.18
N GLN A 363 18.91 8.63 5.45
CA GLN A 363 19.78 8.56 4.26
C GLN A 363 19.32 9.49 3.14
N GLU A 364 18.00 9.63 2.96
CA GLU A 364 17.44 10.52 1.95
C GLU A 364 17.61 12.00 2.34
N THR A 365 17.38 12.31 3.62
CA THR A 365 17.58 13.66 4.15
C THR A 365 19.04 14.09 4.01
N ILE A 366 19.98 13.19 4.34
CA ILE A 366 21.41 13.40 4.14
C ILE A 366 21.70 13.76 2.69
N ARG A 367 21.20 12.96 1.74
CA ARG A 367 21.41 13.22 0.31
C ARG A 367 20.87 14.57 -0.12
N HIS A 368 19.63 14.90 0.26
CA HIS A 368 19.01 16.19 -0.09
C HIS A 368 19.79 17.37 0.47
N LEU A 369 20.30 17.27 1.70
CA LEU A 369 21.13 18.32 2.31
C LEU A 369 22.48 18.46 1.60
N GLU A 370 23.16 17.35 1.30
CA GLU A 370 24.44 17.35 0.58
C GLU A 370 24.28 17.92 -0.84
N ASP A 371 23.26 17.51 -1.58
CA ASP A 371 22.95 18.01 -2.93
C ASP A 371 22.65 19.51 -2.95
N ALA A 372 22.10 20.03 -1.84
CA ALA A 372 21.81 21.44 -1.62
C ALA A 372 22.99 22.24 -1.06
N GLY A 373 24.13 21.60 -0.75
CA GLY A 373 25.32 22.25 -0.20
C GLY A 373 25.23 22.60 1.29
N LEU A 374 24.38 21.92 2.06
CA LEU A 374 24.19 22.15 3.49
C LEU A 374 24.90 21.09 4.35
N ASN A 375 25.36 21.53 5.53
CA ASN A 375 25.90 20.62 6.54
C ASN A 375 24.77 19.86 7.27
N LYS A 376 25.02 18.59 7.59
CA LYS A 376 24.11 17.73 8.37
C LYS A 376 23.77 18.31 9.75
N SER A 377 24.61 19.18 10.31
CA SER A 377 24.36 19.88 11.57
C SER A 377 23.04 20.67 11.58
N ILE A 378 22.53 21.09 10.41
CA ILE A 378 21.25 21.78 10.28
C ILE A 378 20.04 20.92 10.68
N ALA A 379 20.23 19.60 10.74
CA ALA A 379 19.23 18.62 11.16
C ALA A 379 19.49 18.05 12.56
N ALA A 380 20.46 18.62 13.30
CA ALA A 380 20.72 18.21 14.67
C ALA A 380 19.48 18.44 15.55
N PRO A 381 19.28 17.64 16.62
CA PRO A 381 18.21 17.91 17.57
C PRO A 381 18.39 19.27 18.23
N HIS A 382 17.35 20.10 18.21
CA HIS A 382 17.35 21.40 18.88
C HIS A 382 16.33 21.45 20.01
N VAL A 383 16.71 22.07 21.12
CA VAL A 383 15.79 22.36 22.22
C VAL A 383 14.68 23.27 21.71
N ARG A 384 13.41 22.94 21.98
CA ARG A 384 12.22 23.68 21.53
C ARG A 384 12.11 23.83 20.01
N SER A 385 12.62 22.87 19.24
CA SER A 385 12.55 22.91 17.77
C SER A 385 11.12 23.05 17.23
N TYR A 386 10.13 22.46 17.90
CA TYR A 386 8.71 22.61 17.54
C TYR A 386 8.20 24.04 17.73
N GLU A 387 8.46 24.67 18.88
CA GLU A 387 8.02 26.05 19.15
C GLU A 387 8.67 27.04 18.17
N GLU A 388 9.96 26.86 17.87
CA GLU A 388 10.66 27.67 16.88
C GLU A 388 10.11 27.44 15.46
N ALA A 389 9.74 26.19 15.12
CA ALA A 389 9.08 25.89 13.86
C ALA A 389 7.69 26.52 13.77
N GLN A 390 6.93 26.60 14.86
CA GLN A 390 5.63 27.29 14.91
C GLN A 390 5.78 28.81 14.72
N LYS A 391 6.81 29.44 15.31
CA LYS A 391 7.12 30.87 15.08
C LYS A 391 7.37 31.15 13.60
N VAL A 392 8.15 30.30 12.94
CA VAL A 392 8.35 30.37 11.48
C VAL A 392 7.06 30.02 10.73
N GLY A 393 6.27 29.08 11.26
CA GLY A 393 4.95 28.71 10.77
C GLY A 393 4.00 29.88 10.63
N ALA A 394 4.00 30.79 11.61
CA ALA A 394 3.16 31.98 11.60
C ALA A 394 3.41 32.88 10.38
N THR A 395 4.63 32.89 9.82
CA THR A 395 4.99 33.71 8.65
C THR A 395 4.81 33.00 7.30
N MET A 396 4.42 31.72 7.29
CA MET A 396 4.18 30.98 6.05
C MET A 396 2.85 31.41 5.41
N PRO A 397 2.72 31.45 4.08
CA PRO A 397 1.41 31.68 3.46
C PRO A 397 0.50 30.47 3.70
N ALA A 398 -0.82 30.69 3.75
CA ALA A 398 -1.81 29.62 3.92
C ALA A 398 -1.71 28.59 2.78
N VAL A 399 -1.55 29.11 1.56
CA VAL A 399 -1.38 28.39 0.30
C VAL A 399 -0.11 28.92 -0.36
N ALA A 400 0.75 28.01 -0.83
CA ALA A 400 1.88 28.34 -1.67
C ALA A 400 1.80 27.59 -3.00
N VAL A 401 2.09 28.28 -4.09
CA VAL A 401 2.12 27.75 -5.46
C VAL A 401 3.49 28.01 -6.10
N PRO A 402 3.91 27.23 -7.12
CA PRO A 402 5.13 27.52 -7.85
C PRO A 402 4.98 28.81 -8.67
N ILE A 403 5.56 29.91 -8.18
CA ILE A 403 5.63 31.19 -8.90
C ILE A 403 6.74 31.10 -9.97
N GLN A 404 7.85 30.44 -9.61
CA GLN A 404 8.98 30.14 -10.49
C GLN A 404 9.55 28.77 -10.11
N THR A 405 10.36 28.16 -10.97
CA THR A 405 10.99 26.84 -10.72
C THR A 405 11.71 26.77 -9.36
N VAL A 406 12.30 27.88 -8.91
CA VAL A 406 13.09 27.96 -7.67
C VAL A 406 12.37 28.64 -6.51
N ARG A 407 11.12 29.10 -6.71
CA ARG A 407 10.39 29.93 -5.74
C ARG A 407 8.91 29.55 -5.68
N HIS A 408 8.46 29.22 -4.48
CA HIS A 408 7.05 29.07 -4.17
C HIS A 408 6.61 30.16 -3.19
N GLY A 409 5.37 30.59 -3.28
CA GLY A 409 4.83 31.66 -2.43
C GLY A 409 3.32 31.78 -2.56
N PRO A 410 2.70 32.77 -1.90
CA PRO A 410 1.27 33.01 -2.03
C PRO A 410 0.89 33.22 -3.51
N PRO A 411 -0.27 32.72 -3.96
CA PRO A 411 -0.76 33.01 -5.30
C PRO A 411 -1.04 34.50 -5.47
N ASP A 412 -0.91 35.01 -6.70
CA ASP A 412 -1.26 36.39 -7.02
C ASP A 412 -2.76 36.65 -6.75
N HIS A 413 -3.09 37.87 -6.37
CA HIS A 413 -4.47 38.25 -6.09
C HIS A 413 -5.39 38.04 -7.31
N GLY A 414 -6.53 37.37 -7.09
CA GLY A 414 -7.53 37.11 -8.13
C GLY A 414 -7.23 35.93 -9.06
N VAL A 415 -6.13 35.21 -8.83
CA VAL A 415 -5.83 33.97 -9.56
C VAL A 415 -6.73 32.84 -9.09
N ASP A 416 -7.41 32.17 -10.02
CA ASP A 416 -8.04 30.88 -9.77
C ASP A 416 -6.96 29.78 -9.69
N VAL A 417 -6.54 29.51 -8.46
CA VAL A 417 -5.43 28.58 -8.16
C VAL A 417 -5.70 27.18 -8.69
N LEU A 418 -6.95 26.71 -8.58
CA LEU A 418 -7.30 25.32 -8.89
C LEU A 418 -7.39 25.05 -10.40
N SER A 419 -7.54 26.09 -11.24
CA SER A 419 -7.47 25.94 -12.69
C SER A 419 -6.05 26.07 -13.25
N GLN A 420 -5.15 26.75 -12.53
CA GLN A 420 -3.77 26.99 -12.99
C GLN A 420 -2.76 25.97 -12.48
N TYR A 421 -2.98 25.39 -11.30
CA TYR A 421 -2.03 24.51 -10.65
C TYR A 421 -2.67 23.16 -10.32
N SER A 422 -1.89 22.09 -10.48
CA SER A 422 -2.31 20.76 -10.03
C SER A 422 -2.34 20.69 -8.50
N LYS A 423 -3.09 19.72 -7.96
CA LYS A 423 -3.19 19.52 -6.50
C LYS A 423 -1.85 19.12 -5.89
N GLU A 424 -0.95 18.57 -6.69
CA GLU A 424 0.40 18.16 -6.33
C GLU A 424 1.35 19.36 -6.20
N GLU A 425 1.09 20.45 -6.92
CA GLU A 425 1.89 21.68 -6.93
C GLU A 425 1.46 22.68 -5.84
N ILE A 426 0.20 22.61 -5.41
CA ILE A 426 -0.35 23.50 -4.39
C ILE A 426 0.05 23.00 -3.00
N MET A 427 0.81 23.80 -2.25
CA MET A 427 1.26 23.51 -0.89
C MET A 427 0.40 24.24 0.15
N ILE A 428 -0.06 23.51 1.17
CA ILE A 428 -0.91 24.04 2.24
C ILE A 428 -0.12 24.02 3.56
N ALA A 429 -0.07 25.15 4.26
CA ALA A 429 0.55 25.24 5.57
C ALA A 429 -0.20 24.36 6.59
N SER A 430 0.51 23.39 7.15
CA SER A 430 -0.06 22.39 8.07
C SER A 430 -0.40 23.01 9.42
N ARG A 431 -1.50 22.53 10.02
CA ARG A 431 -1.96 22.96 11.36
C ARG A 431 -1.82 21.84 12.39
N ASP A 432 -1.61 22.23 13.63
CA ASP A 432 -1.72 21.33 14.77
C ASP A 432 -3.19 21.18 15.23
N LYS A 433 -3.37 20.47 16.34
CA LYS A 433 -4.70 20.26 16.97
C LYS A 433 -5.35 21.55 17.49
N ASN A 434 -4.57 22.61 17.71
CA ASN A 434 -5.05 23.91 18.18
C ASN A 434 -5.36 24.86 17.02
N GLY A 435 -5.09 24.44 15.77
CA GLY A 435 -5.25 25.28 14.57
C GLY A 435 -4.04 26.15 14.25
N GLU A 436 -2.93 26.01 14.98
CA GLU A 436 -1.71 26.80 14.78
C GLU A 436 -0.82 26.20 13.69
N ARG A 437 -0.15 27.06 12.91
CA ARG A 437 0.76 26.60 11.85
C ARG A 437 1.96 25.89 12.46
N THR A 438 2.25 24.67 12.01
CA THR A 438 3.32 23.82 12.58
C THR A 438 4.71 24.13 12.04
N GLY A 439 4.81 25.05 11.08
CA GLY A 439 6.01 25.23 10.29
C GLY A 439 6.13 24.28 9.10
N ASN A 440 5.33 23.22 9.01
CA ASN A 440 5.36 22.28 7.87
C ASN A 440 4.33 22.65 6.80
N ALA A 441 4.55 22.23 5.56
CA ALA A 441 3.58 22.36 4.47
C ALA A 441 3.38 21.02 3.77
N ARG A 442 2.18 20.76 3.24
CA ARG A 442 1.85 19.53 2.51
C ARG A 442 0.99 19.82 1.31
N THR A 443 1.08 18.99 0.27
CA THR A 443 0.34 19.20 -0.98
C THR A 443 -1.17 19.15 -0.75
N LEU A 444 -1.94 19.89 -1.55
CA LEU A 444 -3.40 19.83 -1.57
C LEU A 444 -3.90 18.40 -1.86
N ALA A 445 -3.19 17.68 -2.74
CA ALA A 445 -3.45 16.28 -3.02
C ALA A 445 -3.39 15.39 -1.76
N SER A 446 -2.54 15.73 -0.78
CA SER A 446 -2.47 15.00 0.50
C SER A 446 -3.75 15.17 1.34
N TYR A 447 -4.39 16.33 1.30
CA TYR A 447 -5.69 16.55 1.97
C TYR A 447 -6.80 15.79 1.27
N ALA A 448 -6.84 15.83 -0.06
CA ALA A 448 -7.80 15.09 -0.87
C ALA A 448 -7.71 13.59 -0.62
N TYR A 449 -6.49 13.04 -0.62
CA TYR A 449 -6.21 11.63 -0.36
C TYR A 449 -6.68 11.20 1.04
N LYS A 450 -6.31 11.96 2.07
CA LYS A 450 -6.68 11.65 3.46
C LYS A 450 -8.13 12.00 3.81
N ARG A 451 -8.85 12.65 2.89
CA ARG A 451 -10.20 13.19 3.10
C ARG A 451 -10.27 14.10 4.33
N GLU A 452 -9.21 14.88 4.53
CA GLU A 452 -9.09 15.81 5.64
C GLU A 452 -9.65 17.18 5.26
N PRO A 453 -10.30 17.89 6.20
CA PRO A 453 -10.70 19.27 5.96
C PRO A 453 -9.47 20.16 5.77
N LEU A 454 -9.59 21.15 4.89
CA LEU A 454 -8.60 22.20 4.70
C LEU A 454 -8.68 23.19 5.87
N PRO A 455 -7.54 23.79 6.29
CA PRO A 455 -7.59 24.97 7.14
C PRO A 455 -8.44 26.06 6.49
N GLN A 456 -9.26 26.77 7.28
CA GLN A 456 -10.23 27.73 6.73
C GLN A 456 -9.57 28.80 5.86
N ASP A 457 -8.44 29.35 6.31
CA ASP A 457 -7.70 30.37 5.57
C ASP A 457 -7.14 29.85 4.22
N ALA A 458 -6.76 28.57 4.16
CA ALA A 458 -6.36 27.96 2.89
C ALA A 458 -7.56 27.71 1.98
N ALA A 459 -8.70 27.32 2.54
CA ALA A 459 -9.95 27.13 1.79
C ALA A 459 -10.45 28.45 1.18
N ASP A 460 -10.37 29.55 1.94
CA ASP A 460 -10.71 30.90 1.51
C ASP A 460 -9.83 31.34 0.32
N VAL A 461 -8.51 31.12 0.40
CA VAL A 461 -7.58 31.42 -0.70
C VAL A 461 -7.87 30.58 -1.95
N LEU A 462 -8.27 29.31 -1.78
CA LEU A 462 -8.60 28.42 -2.89
C LEU A 462 -10.02 28.62 -3.43
N GLY A 463 -10.86 29.45 -2.80
CA GLY A 463 -12.25 29.66 -3.20
C GLY A 463 -13.12 28.40 -3.05
N VAL A 464 -12.80 27.50 -2.13
CA VAL A 464 -13.54 26.25 -1.88
C VAL A 464 -13.99 26.13 -0.42
N ALA A 465 -14.94 25.25 -0.16
CA ALA A 465 -15.33 24.93 1.22
C ALA A 465 -14.21 24.18 1.96
N SER A 466 -13.98 24.50 3.24
CA SER A 466 -12.97 23.84 4.08
C SER A 466 -13.17 22.32 4.13
N ASP A 467 -14.40 21.84 4.11
CA ASP A 467 -14.76 20.42 4.20
C ASP A 467 -14.93 19.74 2.83
N VAL A 468 -14.47 20.36 1.73
CA VAL A 468 -14.60 19.84 0.35
C VAL A 468 -14.19 18.38 0.18
N TYR A 469 -13.16 17.92 0.91
CA TYR A 469 -12.69 16.53 0.84
C TYR A 469 -13.28 15.61 1.91
N SER A 470 -13.77 16.15 3.03
CA SER A 470 -14.38 15.36 4.11
C SER A 470 -15.86 15.08 3.88
N ARG A 471 -16.58 15.92 3.10
CA ARG A 471 -17.99 15.66 2.73
C ARG A 471 -18.18 14.34 2.00
N SER A 472 -17.26 14.00 1.10
CA SER A 472 -17.26 12.75 0.33
C SER A 472 -17.04 11.49 1.19
N ALA A 473 -16.52 11.65 2.42
CA ALA A 473 -16.38 10.55 3.37
C ALA A 473 -17.68 10.28 4.15
N ALA A 474 -18.52 11.30 4.35
CA ALA A 474 -19.74 11.20 5.15
C ALA A 474 -20.90 10.46 4.44
N HIS A 475 -20.87 10.34 3.11
CA HIS A 475 -21.93 9.67 2.32
C HIS A 475 -21.57 8.24 1.88
N GLY A 476 -20.44 7.70 2.32
CA GLY A 476 -20.04 6.33 1.98
C GLY A 476 -19.30 5.69 3.13
N GLY A 477 -19.99 4.87 3.92
CA GLY A 477 -19.41 3.88 4.83
C GLY A 477 -18.63 2.80 4.08
N ARG A 478 -17.64 3.19 3.28
CA ARG A 478 -16.72 2.31 2.57
C ARG A 478 -15.39 2.37 3.29
N ALA A 479 -15.19 1.37 4.16
CA ALA A 479 -13.97 1.01 4.87
C ALA A 479 -12.75 1.85 4.50
N GLN A 480 -12.45 2.84 5.34
CA GLN A 480 -11.18 3.54 5.37
C GLN A 480 -10.05 2.51 5.41
N TYR A 481 -9.01 2.76 4.62
CA TYR A 481 -7.69 2.22 4.86
C TYR A 481 -7.26 2.73 6.24
N ASP A 482 -7.27 1.86 7.24
CA ASP A 482 -6.97 2.22 8.62
C ASP A 482 -5.45 2.23 8.84
N GLU A 483 -4.80 3.34 8.46
CA GLU A 483 -3.42 3.65 8.87
C GLU A 483 -3.36 4.33 10.27
N ARG A 484 -4.44 4.35 11.07
CA ARG A 484 -4.47 5.04 12.38
C ARG A 484 -3.77 4.28 13.51
N GLY A 485 -2.82 3.42 13.18
CA GLY A 485 -1.91 2.78 14.14
C GLY A 485 -0.70 3.64 14.55
N ARG A 486 -0.70 4.95 14.29
CA ARG A 486 0.41 5.84 14.67
C ARG A 486 0.00 6.79 15.78
N GLY A 487 0.49 6.50 16.99
CA GLY A 487 0.55 7.47 18.09
C GLY A 487 -0.24 7.10 19.34
N LYS A 488 0.19 6.06 20.06
CA LYS A 488 0.10 6.04 21.53
C LYS A 488 1.36 5.38 22.10
N GLN A 489 2.44 6.14 22.22
CA GLN A 489 3.39 5.88 23.30
C GLN A 489 2.83 6.58 24.53
N SER A 490 2.32 5.79 25.48
CA SER A 490 2.12 6.27 26.84
C SER A 490 3.51 6.55 27.41
N THR A 491 3.78 7.81 27.71
CA THR A 491 4.78 8.16 28.72
C THR A 491 4.30 7.59 30.05
N GLY A 492 4.78 6.41 30.40
CA GLY A 492 4.77 5.91 31.76
C GLY A 492 5.79 6.72 32.55
N ILE A 493 5.28 7.48 33.50
CA ILE A 493 6.06 8.09 34.59
C ILE A 493 6.57 6.94 35.47
N ALA A 494 7.87 6.95 35.75
CA ALA A 494 8.46 6.44 36.98
C ALA A 494 9.53 7.44 37.42
#